data_AF-A0A7S2CMV3-F1
#
_entry.id   AF-A0A7S2CMV3-F1
#
_cell.length_a   1.000
_cell.length_b   1.000
_cell.length_c   1.000
_cell.angle_alpha   90.00
_cell.angle_beta   90.00
_cell.angle_gamma   90.00
#
_symmetry.space_group_name_H-M   'P 1'
#
loop_
_entity.id
_entity.type
_entity.pdbx_description
1 polymer ?
#
loop_
_entity_poly.entity_id
_entity_poly.type
_entity_poly.pdbx_seq_one_letter_code
_entity_poly.pdbx_strand_id
1 'polypeptide(L)'
;MIVSIVLMGIFQAVILSTTLEQNTIEQDAARKAKEHEWGVLISDLKDMFIRLDEDKSGNISKAEIMNMDERDALCLCTALGVNTPLQVFDALDVDNSGQVSINEFFDGISDCVMQETV
;
A
#
# COMPACT_ATOMS: atom_id res chain seq x y z
N MET A 1 -25.03 -40.18 -32.96
CA MET A 1 -24.46 -40.07 -31.59
C MET A 1 -23.12 -39.33 -31.58
N ILE A 2 -22.19 -39.58 -32.52
CA ILE A 2 -20.87 -38.92 -32.57
C ILE A 2 -20.96 -37.40 -32.76
N VAL A 3 -21.90 -36.93 -33.60
CA VAL A 3 -22.13 -35.49 -33.87
C VAL A 3 -22.50 -34.71 -32.60
N SER A 4 -23.29 -35.31 -31.70
CA SER A 4 -23.71 -34.68 -30.45
C SER A 4 -22.57 -34.54 -29.44
N ILE A 5 -21.62 -35.49 -29.43
CA ILE A 5 -20.44 -35.47 -28.56
C ILE A 5 -19.47 -34.37 -29.01
N VAL A 6 -19.25 -34.25 -30.32
CA VAL A 6 -18.38 -33.22 -30.91
C VAL A 6 -18.96 -31.83 -30.68
N LEU A 7 -20.28 -31.65 -30.82
CA LEU A 7 -20.94 -30.36 -30.60
C LEU A 7 -20.82 -29.89 -29.14
N MET A 8 -20.96 -30.80 -28.18
CA MET A 8 -20.82 -30.48 -26.76
C MET A 8 -19.38 -30.07 -26.39
N GLY A 9 -18.38 -30.72 -26.99
CA GLY A 9 -16.97 -30.37 -26.78
C GLY A 9 -16.62 -28.98 -27.30
N ILE A 10 -17.16 -28.60 -28.47
CA ILE A 10 -16.98 -27.26 -29.04
C ILE A 10 -17.70 -26.21 -28.18
N PHE A 11 -18.91 -26.51 -27.71
CA PHE A 11 -19.68 -25.62 -26.83
C PHE A 11 -18.97 -25.37 -25.49
N GLN A 12 -18.40 -26.41 -24.88
CA GLN A 12 -17.59 -26.29 -23.67
C GLN A 12 -16.34 -25.44 -23.89
N ALA A 13 -15.63 -25.63 -25.02
CA ALA A 13 -14.45 -24.84 -25.36
C ALA A 13 -14.80 -23.34 -25.53
N VAL A 14 -15.92 -23.03 -26.19
CA VAL A 14 -16.42 -21.65 -26.33
C VAL A 14 -16.75 -21.03 -24.98
N ILE A 15 -17.42 -21.76 -24.09
CA ILE A 15 -17.74 -21.27 -22.73
C ILE A 15 -16.45 -21.02 -21.94
N LEU A 16 -15.47 -21.92 -22.02
CA LEU A 16 -14.19 -21.77 -21.31
C LEU A 16 -13.43 -20.52 -21.78
N SER A 17 -13.40 -20.25 -23.09
CA SER A 17 -12.81 -19.03 -23.65
C SER A 17 -13.48 -17.77 -23.10
N THR A 18 -14.82 -17.75 -23.00
CA THR A 18 -15.53 -16.58 -22.45
C THR A 18 -15.27 -16.33 -20.96
N THR A 19 -15.04 -17.38 -20.17
CA THR A 19 -14.78 -17.25 -18.72
C THR A 19 -13.35 -16.83 -18.37
N LEU A 20 -12.38 -17.14 -19.24
CA LEU A 20 -10.97 -16.79 -19.03
C LEU A 20 -10.69 -15.31 -19.32
N GLU A 21 -11.44 -14.69 -20.25
CA GLU A 21 -11.27 -13.27 -20.61
C GLU A 21 -11.87 -12.27 -19.60
N GLN A 22 -12.71 -12.71 -18.66
CA GLN A 22 -13.32 -11.82 -17.66
C GLN A 22 -12.37 -11.48 -16.50
N ASN A 23 -11.52 -12.43 -16.07
CA ASN A 23 -10.64 -12.24 -14.91
C ASN A 23 -9.50 -11.23 -15.15
N THR A 24 -9.04 -11.06 -16.38
CA THR A 24 -7.92 -10.16 -16.72
C THR A 24 -8.33 -8.69 -16.82
N ILE A 25 -9.61 -8.42 -17.15
CA ILE A 25 -10.13 -7.06 -17.31
C ILE A 25 -10.41 -6.42 -15.95
N GLU A 26 -10.92 -7.18 -14.98
CA GLU A 26 -11.21 -6.69 -13.63
C GLU A 26 -9.93 -6.48 -12.80
N GLN A 27 -8.92 -7.36 -12.94
CA GLN A 27 -7.63 -7.17 -12.25
C GLN A 27 -6.87 -5.93 -12.72
N ASP A 28 -6.90 -5.60 -14.02
CA ASP A 28 -6.12 -4.47 -14.54
C ASP A 28 -6.75 -3.11 -14.21
N ALA A 29 -8.08 -3.03 -14.12
CA ALA A 29 -8.79 -1.83 -13.68
C ALA A 29 -8.62 -1.57 -12.17
N ALA A 30 -8.70 -2.63 -11.35
CA ALA A 30 -8.48 -2.52 -9.91
C ALA A 30 -7.02 -2.14 -9.58
N ARG A 31 -6.05 -2.67 -10.34
CA ARG A 31 -4.63 -2.31 -10.18
C ARG A 31 -4.38 -0.84 -10.49
N LYS A 32 -4.94 -0.32 -11.59
CA LYS A 32 -4.76 1.09 -11.98
C LYS A 32 -5.41 2.09 -11.03
N ALA A 33 -6.57 1.75 -10.45
CA ALA A 33 -7.21 2.61 -9.44
C ALA A 33 -6.36 2.70 -8.17
N LYS A 34 -5.88 1.55 -7.66
CA LYS A 34 -4.97 1.50 -6.52
C LYS A 34 -3.67 2.24 -6.78
N GLU A 35 -3.06 2.10 -7.96
CA GLU A 35 -1.84 2.84 -8.31
C GLU A 35 -2.03 4.36 -8.29
N HIS A 36 -3.21 4.86 -8.69
CA HIS A 36 -3.49 6.28 -8.73
C HIS A 36 -3.77 6.87 -7.35
N GLU A 37 -4.52 6.16 -6.50
CA GLU A 37 -4.73 6.54 -5.10
C GLU A 37 -3.43 6.48 -4.31
N TRP A 38 -2.66 5.42 -4.52
CA TRP A 38 -1.33 5.23 -3.94
C TRP A 38 -0.35 6.32 -4.37
N GLY A 39 -0.34 6.72 -5.64
CA GLY A 39 0.55 7.77 -6.12
C GLY A 39 0.30 9.14 -5.47
N VAL A 40 -0.96 9.48 -5.18
CA VAL A 40 -1.31 10.72 -4.48
C VAL A 40 -0.89 10.65 -3.02
N LEU A 41 -1.19 9.53 -2.35
CA LEU A 41 -0.78 9.29 -0.97
C LEU A 41 0.75 9.35 -0.85
N ILE A 42 1.47 8.73 -1.79
CA ILE A 42 2.93 8.74 -1.85
C ILE A 42 3.47 10.15 -1.95
N SER A 43 2.90 10.99 -2.80
CA SER A 43 3.37 12.37 -2.97
C SER A 43 3.19 13.18 -1.70
N ASP A 44 2.02 13.06 -1.05
CA ASP A 44 1.72 13.79 0.19
C ASP A 44 2.62 13.35 1.35
N LEU A 45 2.83 12.03 1.47
CA LEU A 45 3.75 11.44 2.44
C LEU A 45 5.20 11.82 2.17
N LYS A 46 5.61 11.90 0.90
CA LYS A 46 6.95 12.37 0.53
C LYS A 46 7.16 13.84 0.89
N ASP A 47 6.15 14.68 0.66
CA ASP A 47 6.20 16.08 1.09
C ASP A 47 6.22 16.21 2.62
N MET A 48 5.50 15.34 3.35
CA MET A 48 5.56 15.28 4.80
C MET A 48 6.94 14.80 5.29
N PHE A 49 7.50 13.78 4.65
CA PHE A 49 8.83 13.24 4.95
C PHE A 49 9.91 14.30 4.76
N ILE A 50 9.89 15.03 3.63
CA ILE A 50 10.85 16.11 3.35
C ILE A 50 10.74 17.25 4.38
N ARG A 51 9.56 17.49 4.95
CA ARG A 51 9.40 18.48 6.03
C ARG A 51 9.95 18.00 7.36
N LEU A 52 9.90 16.70 7.63
CA LEU A 52 10.41 16.09 8.86
C LEU A 52 11.94 15.88 8.82
N ASP A 53 12.45 15.50 7.66
CA ASP A 53 13.86 15.22 7.39
C ASP A 53 14.64 16.54 7.22
N GLU A 54 14.88 17.24 8.34
CA GLU A 54 15.66 18.48 8.38
C GLU A 54 17.11 18.27 7.93
N ASP A 55 17.67 17.09 8.22
CA ASP A 55 19.05 16.76 7.88
C ASP A 55 19.22 16.21 6.45
N LYS A 56 18.11 15.93 5.75
CA LYS A 56 18.05 15.33 4.41
C LYS A 56 18.80 14.01 4.32
N SER A 57 18.85 13.25 5.40
CA SER A 57 19.46 11.92 5.44
C SER A 57 18.68 10.91 4.61
N GLY A 58 17.39 11.15 4.38
CA GLY A 58 16.48 10.16 3.79
C GLY A 58 15.94 9.17 4.82
N ASN A 59 16.14 9.44 6.11
CA ASN A 59 15.74 8.62 7.24
C ASN A 59 15.17 9.52 8.35
N ILE A 60 14.15 9.04 9.06
CA ILE A 60 13.61 9.73 10.23
C ILE A 60 14.13 9.02 11.48
N SER A 61 15.02 9.67 12.21
CA SER A 61 15.54 9.17 13.47
C SER A 61 14.51 9.30 14.59
N LYS A 62 14.66 8.48 15.63
CA LYS A 62 13.82 8.57 16.84
C LYS A 62 13.82 9.97 17.49
N ALA A 63 14.95 10.68 17.40
CA ALA A 63 15.08 12.05 17.89
C ALA A 63 14.29 13.06 17.04
N GLU A 64 14.19 12.84 15.73
CA GLU A 64 13.42 13.68 14.79
C GLU A 64 11.93 13.43 15.00
N ILE A 65 11.49 12.18 15.17
CA ILE A 65 10.11 11.86 15.54
C ILE A 65 9.75 12.40 16.94
N MET A 66 10.69 12.50 17.88
CA MET A 66 10.40 13.14 19.17
C MET A 66 10.37 14.67 19.10
N ASN A 67 11.08 15.28 18.16
CA ASN A 67 11.12 16.72 17.96
C ASN A 67 10.15 17.23 16.88
N MET A 68 9.45 16.34 16.18
CA MET A 68 8.50 16.73 15.13
C MET A 68 7.32 17.54 15.69
N ASP A 69 6.74 18.37 14.82
CA ASP A 69 5.54 19.14 15.14
C ASP A 69 4.38 18.19 15.50
N GLU A 70 3.62 18.53 16.54
CA GLU A 70 2.52 17.69 17.02
C GLU A 70 1.49 17.38 15.93
N ARG A 71 1.36 18.27 14.93
CA ARG A 71 0.43 18.10 13.80
C ARG A 71 0.87 16.99 12.87
N ASP A 72 2.15 16.93 12.52
CA ASP A 72 2.69 15.86 11.68
C ASP A 72 2.67 14.52 12.44
N ALA A 73 3.00 14.56 13.74
CA ALA A 73 2.88 13.40 14.63
C ALA A 73 1.46 12.85 14.69
N LEU A 74 0.46 13.73 14.81
CA LEU A 74 -0.95 13.36 14.86
C LEU A 74 -1.42 12.78 13.52
N CYS A 75 -0.94 13.34 12.40
CA CYS A 75 -1.25 12.85 11.07
C CYS A 75 -0.73 11.42 10.88
N LEU A 76 0.51 11.17 11.29
CA LEU A 76 1.13 9.85 11.30
C LEU A 76 0.42 8.87 12.25
N CYS A 77 0.07 9.31 13.46
CA CYS A 77 -0.72 8.52 14.41
C CYS A 77 -2.09 8.14 13.83
N THR A 78 -2.74 9.07 13.13
CA THR A 78 -4.03 8.84 12.47
C THR A 78 -3.88 7.88 11.29
N ALA A 79 -2.84 8.05 10.48
CA ALA A 79 -2.57 7.21 9.32
C ALA A 79 -2.24 5.75 9.71
N LEU A 80 -1.57 5.54 10.85
CA LEU A 80 -1.24 4.21 11.36
C LEU A 80 -2.23 3.66 12.41
N GLY A 81 -3.25 4.44 12.79
CA GLY A 81 -4.21 4.04 13.82
C GLY A 81 -3.62 3.87 15.23
N VAL A 82 -2.50 4.51 15.54
CA VAL A 82 -1.80 4.42 16.83
C VAL A 82 -1.94 5.71 17.64
N ASN A 83 -1.77 5.62 18.96
CA ASN A 83 -2.03 6.74 19.88
C ASN A 83 -0.76 7.51 20.29
N THR A 84 0.42 7.07 19.87
CA THR A 84 1.68 7.66 20.34
C THR A 84 2.72 7.68 19.21
N PRO A 85 3.45 8.79 19.01
CA PRO A 85 4.51 8.86 18.00
C PRO A 85 5.63 7.83 18.23
N LEU A 86 5.84 7.39 19.47
CA LEU A 86 6.76 6.29 19.78
C LEU A 86 6.27 4.93 19.25
N GLN A 87 4.95 4.70 19.28
CA GLN A 87 4.35 3.48 18.72
C GLN A 87 4.29 3.54 17.20
N VAL A 88 4.09 4.73 16.62
CA VAL A 88 4.27 4.95 15.18
C VAL A 88 5.68 4.50 14.80
N PHE A 89 6.69 5.01 15.49
CA PHE A 89 8.09 4.67 15.24
C PHE A 89 8.33 3.15 15.31
N ASP A 90 7.87 2.50 16.37
CA ASP A 90 8.04 1.06 16.59
C ASP A 90 7.31 0.21 15.55
N ALA A 91 6.13 0.67 15.10
CA ALA A 91 5.36 0.01 14.04
C ALA A 91 6.00 0.17 12.65
N LEU A 92 6.74 1.25 12.43
CA LEU A 92 7.42 1.56 11.17
C LEU A 92 8.84 1.00 11.10
N ASP A 93 9.56 0.95 12.22
CA ASP A 93 10.94 0.45 12.33
C ASP A 93 10.96 -1.09 12.43
N VAL A 94 10.61 -1.75 11.32
CA VAL A 94 10.56 -3.23 11.25
C VAL A 94 11.95 -3.84 11.45
N ASP A 95 13.01 -3.18 10.99
CA ASP A 95 14.40 -3.63 11.16
C ASP A 95 14.97 -3.33 12.56
N ASN A 96 14.26 -2.59 13.42
CA ASN A 96 14.80 -2.10 14.69
C ASN A 96 16.13 -1.36 14.51
N SER A 97 16.27 -0.67 13.38
CA SER A 97 17.47 0.08 13.03
C SER A 97 17.60 1.36 13.88
N GLY A 98 16.52 1.76 14.57
CA GLY A 98 16.43 3.00 15.34
C GLY A 98 16.21 4.23 14.47
N GLN A 99 15.95 4.02 13.17
CA GLN A 99 15.63 5.02 12.15
C GLN A 99 14.55 4.46 11.22
N VAL A 100 13.64 5.30 10.76
CA VAL A 100 12.62 4.92 9.78
C VAL A 100 13.05 5.44 8.42
N SER A 101 13.46 4.54 7.54
CA SER A 101 13.80 4.87 6.16
C SER A 101 12.56 5.27 5.37
N ILE A 102 12.72 6.04 4.30
CA ILE A 102 11.60 6.34 3.40
C ILE A 102 10.90 5.08 2.86
N ASN A 103 11.65 4.00 2.65
CA ASN A 103 11.08 2.72 2.21
C ASN A 103 10.21 2.08 3.30
N GLU A 104 10.68 2.06 4.55
CA GLU A 104 9.92 1.56 5.70
C GLU A 104 8.68 2.42 5.95
N PHE A 105 8.80 3.73 5.74
CA PHE A 105 7.68 4.66 5.79
C PHE A 105 6.57 4.33 4.82
N PHE A 106 6.93 4.06 3.56
CA PHE A 106 5.97 3.64 2.55
C PHE A 106 5.42 2.24 2.80
N ASP A 107 6.28 1.31 3.20
CA ASP A 107 5.88 -0.07 3.45
C ASP A 107 4.90 -0.15 4.64
N GLY A 108 5.18 0.54 5.74
CA GLY A 108 4.32 0.59 6.92
C GLY A 108 2.94 1.19 6.62
N ILE A 109 2.86 2.23 5.78
CA ILE A 109 1.57 2.80 5.37
C ILE A 109 0.85 1.90 4.35
N SER A 110 1.58 1.28 3.43
CA SER A 110 1.02 0.29 2.50
C SER A 110 0.38 -0.86 3.26
N ASP A 111 1.08 -1.38 4.25
CA ASP A 111 0.62 -2.49 5.08
C ASP A 111 -0.60 -2.08 5.91
N CYS A 112 -0.58 -0.88 6.52
CA CYS A 112 -1.72 -0.37 7.29
C CYS A 112 -2.98 -0.16 6.43
N VAL A 113 -2.84 0.42 5.23
CA VAL A 113 -3.95 0.58 4.27
C VAL A 113 -4.51 -0.78 3.81
N MET A 114 -3.65 -1.78 3.64
CA MET A 114 -4.10 -3.13 3.26
C MET A 114 -4.77 -3.87 4.43
N GLN A 115 -4.40 -3.57 5.67
CA GLN A 115 -4.99 -4.18 6.87
C GLN A 115 -6.42 -3.70 7.19
N GLU A 116 -6.85 -2.53 6.71
CA GLU A 116 -8.23 -2.03 6.90
C GLU A 116 -9.28 -2.80 6.06
N THR A 117 -8.87 -3.78 5.24
CA THR A 117 -9.78 -4.54 4.36
C THR A 117 -10.10 -5.96 4.86
N VAL A 118 -10.06 -6.24 6.17
CA VAL A 118 -10.40 -7.57 6.74
C VAL A 118 -11.58 -7.52 7.70
#